data_AF-A0A3M1M441-F1
#
_entry.id   AF-A0A3M1M441-F1
#
_cell.length_a   1.000
_cell.length_b   1.000
_cell.length_c   1.000
_cell.angle_alpha   90.00
_cell.angle_beta   90.00
_cell.angle_gamma   90.00
#
_symmetry.space_group_name_H-M   'P 1'
#
loop_
_entity.id
_entity.type
_entity.pdbx_description
1 polymer ?
#
loop_
_entity_poly.entity_id
_entity_poly.type
_entity_poly.pdbx_seq_one_letter_code
_entity_poly.pdbx_strand_id
1 'polypeptide(L)' 'MMTRLAAASAVALLAAGAAQAGCGIKGGRINVLANDFPALRAVVDEAAKCAGDGVTFARNHTAKHREISVPALTA' A
#
# COMPACT_ATOMS: atom_id res chain seq x y z
N MET A 1 -42.04 -11.39 -4.91
CA MET A 1 -40.77 -11.98 -5.41
C MET A 1 -39.76 -10.90 -5.83
N MET A 2 -40.16 -9.87 -6.61
CA MET A 2 -39.27 -8.78 -7.07
C MET A 2 -38.48 -8.06 -5.97
N THR A 3 -39.09 -7.79 -4.81
CA THR A 3 -38.44 -7.03 -3.72
C THR A 3 -37.27 -7.77 -3.08
N ARG A 4 -37.28 -9.11 -3.10
CA ARG A 4 -36.18 -9.94 -2.57
C ARG A 4 -34.99 -10.01 -3.53
N LEU A 5 -35.25 -9.97 -4.84
CA LEU A 5 -34.21 -9.89 -5.86
C LEU A 5 -33.46 -8.55 -5.79
N ALA A 6 -34.19 -7.43 -5.65
CA ALA A 6 -33.57 -6.10 -5.53
C ALA A 6 -32.65 -5.97 -4.30
N ALA A 7 -33.05 -6.55 -3.16
CA ALA A 7 -32.24 -6.54 -1.94
C ALA A 7 -30.95 -7.37 -2.08
N ALA A 8 -31.01 -8.52 -2.74
CA ALA A 8 -29.83 -9.37 -3.00
C ALA A 8 -28.83 -8.69 -3.95
N SER A 9 -29.33 -7.99 -4.97
CA SER A 9 -28.49 -7.22 -5.90
C SER A 9 -27.75 -6.05 -5.22
N ALA A 10 -28.41 -5.38 -4.27
CA ALA A 10 -27.80 -4.27 -3.53
C ALA A 10 -26.62 -4.74 -2.64
N VAL A 11 -26.76 -5.89 -1.96
CA VAL A 11 -25.69 -6.45 -1.11
C VAL A 11 -24.48 -6.90 -1.94
N ALA A 12 -24.71 -7.49 -3.12
CA ALA A 12 -23.62 -7.88 -4.02
C ALA A 12 -22.81 -6.68 -4.54
N LEU A 13 -23.47 -5.55 -4.80
CA LEU A 13 -22.81 -4.31 -5.22
C LEU A 13 -21.98 -3.66 -4.09
N LEU A 14 -22.48 -3.73 -2.85
CA LEU A 14 -21.74 -3.28 -1.65
C LEU A 14 -20.49 -4.15 -1.39
N ALA A 15 -20.58 -5.46 -1.62
CA ALA A 15 -19.44 -6.38 -1.49
C ALA A 15 -18.40 -6.21 -2.61
N ALA A 16 -18.83 -5.85 -3.83
CA ALA A 16 -17.93 -5.56 -4.95
C ALA A 16 -17.07 -4.29 -4.74
N GLY A 17 -17.53 -3.36 -3.89
CA GLY A 17 -16.77 -2.15 -3.53
C GLY A 17 -15.67 -2.38 -2.49
N ALA A 18 -15.65 -3.54 -1.83
CA ALA A 18 -14.66 -3.90 -0.80
C ALA A 18 -13.50 -4.74 -1.36
N ALA A 19 -13.15 -4.55 -2.63
CA ALA A 19 -11.83 -4.95 -3.11
C ALA A 19 -10.80 -4.05 -2.41
N GLN A 20 -10.43 -4.43 -1.19
CA GLN A 20 -9.37 -3.81 -0.42
C GLN A 20 -8.10 -3.90 -1.27
N ALA A 21 -7.77 -2.83 -2.00
CA ALA A 21 -6.60 -2.75 -2.86
C ALA A 21 -5.31 -2.61 -2.04
N GLY A 22 -5.23 -3.29 -0.90
CA GLY A 22 -3.96 -3.55 -0.25
C GLY A 22 -3.13 -4.43 -1.17
N CYS A 23 -1.82 -4.23 -1.20
CA CYS A 23 -0.91 -4.91 -2.11
C CYS A 23 -0.68 -6.40 -1.76
N GLY A 24 -1.67 -7.06 -1.13
CA GLY A 24 -1.64 -8.46 -0.69
C GLY A 24 -0.78 -8.72 0.55
N ILE A 25 -0.30 -7.67 1.22
CA ILE A 25 0.62 -7.80 2.37
C ILE A 25 -0.21 -7.95 3.64
N LYS A 26 -0.07 -9.11 4.30
CA LYS A 26 -0.85 -9.49 5.49
C LYS A 26 -0.31 -8.91 6.81
N GLY A 27 0.90 -8.37 6.81
CA GLY A 27 1.57 -7.82 7.97
C GLY A 27 3.09 -7.76 7.79
N GLY A 28 3.77 -6.99 8.65
CA GLY A 28 5.22 -6.86 8.64
C GLY A 28 5.72 -5.43 8.42
N ARG A 29 6.88 -5.28 7.80
CA ARG A 29 7.47 -3.96 7.54
C ARG A 29 7.94 -3.82 6.10
N ILE A 30 7.66 -2.66 5.53
CA ILE A 30 8.14 -2.21 4.23
C ILE A 30 9.10 -1.05 4.48
N ASN A 31 10.38 -1.24 4.14
CA ASN A 31 11.39 -0.20 4.16
C ASN A 31 11.73 0.16 2.71
N VAL A 32 11.57 1.44 2.33
CA VAL A 32 11.91 1.93 0.98
C VAL A 32 13.05 2.92 1.06
N LEU A 33 14.15 2.61 0.40
CA LEU A 33 15.26 3.54 0.17
C LEU A 33 15.23 3.99 -1.28
N ALA A 34 15.14 5.30 -1.50
CA ALA A 34 15.11 5.88 -2.84
C ALA A 34 16.01 7.12 -2.94
N ASN A 35 16.38 7.48 -4.16
CA ASN A 35 17.01 8.76 -4.38
C ASN A 35 16.01 9.90 -4.13
N ASP A 36 16.49 11.06 -3.68
CA ASP A 36 15.62 12.18 -3.37
C ASP A 36 15.25 12.98 -4.63
N PHE A 37 14.36 12.40 -5.44
CA PHE A 37 13.78 13.02 -6.62
C PHE A 37 12.26 13.14 -6.50
N PRO A 38 11.64 14.23 -6.98
CA PRO A 38 10.19 14.42 -6.91
C PRO A 38 9.39 13.27 -7.51
N ALA A 39 9.85 12.73 -8.64
CA ALA A 39 9.21 11.58 -9.30
C ALA A 39 9.24 10.33 -8.41
N LEU A 40 10.34 10.10 -7.69
CA LEU A 40 10.46 8.94 -6.80
C LEU A 40 9.63 9.12 -5.53
N ARG A 41 9.50 10.33 -5.00
CA ARG A 41 8.59 10.58 -3.88
C ARG A 41 7.15 10.20 -4.24
N ALA A 42 6.68 10.62 -5.42
CA ALA A 42 5.34 10.26 -5.90
C ALA A 42 5.12 8.74 -5.99
N VAL A 43 6.10 8.00 -6.53
CA VAL A 43 6.04 6.53 -6.58
C VAL A 43 6.00 5.91 -5.18
N VAL A 44 6.82 6.42 -4.26
CA VAL A 44 6.87 5.89 -2.88
C VAL A 44 5.61 6.26 -2.09
N ASP A 45 5.01 7.42 -2.35
CA ASP A 45 3.74 7.82 -1.74
C ASP A 45 2.57 6.93 -2.23
N GLU A 46 2.58 6.51 -3.50
CA GLU A 46 1.66 5.48 -3.98
C GLU A 46 1.94 4.11 -3.34
N ALA A 47 3.21 3.71 -3.21
CA ALA A 47 3.59 2.47 -2.53
C ALA A 47 3.21 2.47 -1.04
N ALA A 48 3.17 3.63 -0.39
CA ALA A 48 2.74 3.74 1.01
C ALA A 48 1.27 3.30 1.20
N LYS A 49 0.44 3.40 0.16
CA LYS A 49 -0.94 2.89 0.19
C LYS A 49 -1.00 1.36 0.28
N CYS A 50 0.09 0.66 0.00
CA CYS A 50 0.20 -0.79 0.24
C CYS A 50 0.22 -1.16 1.72
N ALA A 51 0.51 -0.22 2.62
CA ALA A 51 0.53 -0.47 4.05
C ALA A 51 -0.90 -0.54 4.60
N GLY A 52 -1.46 -1.75 4.62
CA GLY A 52 -2.71 -2.06 5.30
C GLY A 52 -2.51 -2.29 6.80
N ASP A 53 -3.57 -2.80 7.45
CA ASP A 53 -3.54 -3.11 8.88
C ASP A 53 -2.42 -4.11 9.22
N GLY A 54 -1.64 -3.80 10.25
CA GLY A 54 -0.51 -4.63 10.69
C GLY A 54 0.76 -4.51 9.84
N VAL A 55 0.80 -3.60 8.85
CA VAL A 55 2.00 -3.27 8.07
C VAL A 55 2.56 -1.92 8.51
N THR A 56 3.86 -1.89 8.82
CA THR A 56 4.61 -0.66 9.06
C THR A 56 5.34 -0.23 7.78
N PHE A 57 5.25 1.04 7.43
CA PHE A 57 5.91 1.58 6.23
C PHE A 57 6.88 2.69 6.61
N ALA A 58 8.14 2.54 6.20
CA ALA A 58 9.18 3.53 6.37
C ALA A 58 9.81 3.87 5.02
N ARG A 59 10.10 5.15 4.80
CA ARG A 59 10.80 5.61 3.60
C ARG A 59 11.95 6.54 3.93
N ASN A 60 13.05 6.37 3.20
CA ASN A 60 14.22 7.22 3.27
C ASN A 60 14.56 7.69 1.86
N HIS A 61 14.38 9.00 1.61
CA HIS A 61 14.81 9.65 0.38
C HIS A 61 16.12 10.38 0.63
N THR A 62 17.16 10.02 -0.11
CA THR A 62 18.48 10.65 0.07
C THR A 62 19.30 10.61 -1.21
N ALA A 63 20.11 11.65 -1.43
CA ALA A 63 21.12 11.65 -2.49
C ALA A 63 22.24 10.61 -2.25
N LYS A 64 22.35 10.09 -1.02
CA LYS A 64 23.39 9.14 -0.59
C LYS A 64 22.90 7.70 -0.46
N HIS A 65 21.82 7.33 -1.15
CA HIS A 65 21.20 6.01 -1.05
C HIS A 65 22.22 4.86 -1.21
N ARG A 66 23.19 4.98 -2.13
CA ARG A 66 24.22 3.96 -2.36
C ARG A 66 25.09 3.66 -1.13
N GLU A 67 25.26 4.63 -0.25
CA GLU A 67 26.10 4.52 0.95
C GLU A 67 25.38 3.72 2.05
N ILE A 68 24.04 3.62 2.00
CA ILE A 68 23.21 3.06 3.07
C ILE A 68 22.25 1.95 2.62
N SER A 69 22.40 1.39 1.42
CA SER A 69 21.45 0.40 0.86
C SER A 69 21.19 -0.79 1.77
N VAL A 70 22.24 -1.33 2.41
CA VAL A 70 22.09 -2.45 3.35
C VAL A 70 21.43 -1.99 4.65
N PRO A 71 22.01 -1.04 5.42
CA PRO A 71 21.44 -0.65 6.70
C PRO A 71 20.02 -0.08 6.59
N ALA A 72 19.69 0.63 5.51
CA ALA A 72 18.35 1.18 5.32
C ALA A 72 17.26 0.11 5.10
N LEU A 73 17.63 -1.10 4.65
CA LEU A 73 16.67 -2.17 4.36
C LEU A 73 16.65 -3.27 5.42
N THR A 74 17.72 -3.38 6.23
CA THR A 74 17.80 -4.35 7.34
C THR A 74 17.42 -3.76 8.69
N ALA A 75 17.48 -2.42 8.84
CA ALA A 75 17.01 -1.72 10.03
C ALA A 75 15.54 -2.03 10.28
#